data_AF-A0A818AS82-F1
#
_entry.id   AF-A0A818AS82-F1
#
_cell.length_a   1.000
_cell.length_b   1.000
_cell.length_c   1.000
_cell.angle_alpha   90.00
_cell.angle_beta   90.00
_cell.angle_gamma   90.00
#
_symmetry.space_group_name_H-M   'P 1'
#
loop_
_entity.id
_entity.type
_entity.pdbx_description
1 polymer ?
#
loop_
_entity_poly.entity_id
_entity_poly.type
_entity_poly.pdbx_seq_one_letter_code
_entity_poly.pdbx_strand_id
1 'polypeptide(L)'
;MDSEKSSTEQGCIRWRWKSKDNASGVKKDYRWKQHTDIENRMIEHAYQQGNDQVELDDFTIDFRSEIQISKRNSQEQYEIKRQIGLSDISDRVRVDRFVVEEAQCIEKSFYSLPKSFMNAILFYEGQVGPERVLEAIAGIRKVGALLGKAKQAECLANDFQETYGIYWGREDEIMDQVIRLYTMDNFLYKFINYFMRTADITTGAFENERDKMYGQLLGPYYSLLQESFHRRRSEVDILLYRSANLTDDMIEEYKQYVGEDITWISFSSSSKNKAVALLYDGNTLFQIYVPKQPDTRNADVSSLSQFPEEEEVVFDHQTFFTVKKVDYDQTLRKHIIHLNITDYGARYRK
;
A
#
# COMPACT_ATOMS: atom_id res chain seq x y z
N MET A 1 35.22 -6.08 -8.43
CA MET A 1 34.92 -4.64 -8.34
C MET A 1 34.00 -4.27 -9.50
N ASP A 2 32.88 -5.01 -9.63
CA ASP A 2 31.90 -4.93 -10.74
C ASP A 2 30.50 -5.32 -10.25
N SER A 3 30.13 -4.92 -9.03
CA SER A 3 28.82 -5.24 -8.42
C SER A 3 27.93 -4.02 -8.18
N GLU A 4 28.33 -2.82 -8.59
CA GLU A 4 27.58 -1.58 -8.31
C GLU A 4 26.74 -1.06 -9.48
N LYS A 5 26.73 -1.74 -10.64
CA LYS A 5 25.89 -1.34 -11.79
C LYS A 5 24.51 -1.99 -11.85
N SER A 6 24.14 -2.86 -10.91
CA SER A 6 22.94 -3.70 -11.01
C SER A 6 21.65 -3.10 -10.45
N SER A 7 21.70 -2.11 -9.54
CA SER A 7 20.50 -1.69 -8.79
C SER A 7 19.74 -0.52 -9.40
N THR A 8 20.34 0.26 -10.31
CA THR A 8 19.73 1.48 -10.87
C THR A 8 18.98 1.24 -12.19
N GLU A 9 19.25 0.17 -12.93
CA GLU A 9 18.53 -0.14 -14.18
C GLU A 9 17.26 -0.99 -13.97
N GLN A 10 17.14 -1.71 -12.86
CA GLN A 10 15.94 -2.50 -12.53
C GLN A 10 14.69 -1.64 -12.23
N GLY A 11 14.86 -0.34 -11.93
CA GLY A 11 13.75 0.57 -11.65
C GLY A 11 12.91 0.98 -12.88
N CYS A 12 13.32 0.61 -14.10
CA CYS A 12 12.72 1.12 -15.34
C CYS A 12 12.09 0.05 -16.24
N ILE A 13 11.80 -1.14 -15.70
CA ILE A 13 11.20 -2.25 -16.46
C ILE A 13 9.76 -2.49 -15.99
N ARG A 14 8.82 -2.48 -16.95
CA ARG A 14 7.40 -2.80 -16.71
C ARG A 14 6.91 -3.85 -17.69
N TRP A 15 6.38 -4.93 -17.14
CA TRP A 15 5.57 -5.89 -17.86
C TRP A 15 4.14 -5.39 -17.90
N ARG A 16 3.55 -5.43 -19.10
CA ARG A 16 2.16 -5.04 -19.33
C ARG A 16 1.44 -6.11 -20.11
N TRP A 17 0.12 -6.16 -19.94
CA TRP A 17 -0.76 -7.02 -20.70
C TRP A 17 -1.87 -6.20 -21.37
N LYS A 18 -2.33 -6.67 -22.52
CA LYS A 18 -3.30 -5.96 -23.36
C LYS A 18 -4.73 -6.36 -22.99
N SER A 19 -5.40 -5.52 -22.23
CA SER A 19 -6.78 -5.72 -21.80
C SER A 19 -7.77 -5.24 -22.86
N LYS A 20 -8.89 -5.96 -23.02
CA LYS A 20 -10.05 -5.49 -23.78
C LYS A 20 -10.85 -4.55 -22.86
N ASP A 21 -10.94 -3.27 -23.22
CA ASP A 21 -11.82 -2.37 -22.48
C ASP A 21 -13.25 -2.57 -22.99
N ASN A 22 -14.17 -2.99 -22.12
CA ASN A 22 -15.59 -3.12 -22.45
C ASN A 22 -16.37 -1.82 -22.16
N ALA A 23 -15.67 -0.74 -21.81
CA ALA A 23 -16.26 0.55 -21.52
C ALA A 23 -16.85 1.17 -22.79
N SER A 24 -18.17 1.09 -22.91
CA SER A 24 -19.05 1.60 -23.97
C SER A 24 -18.95 0.86 -25.32
N GLY A 25 -20.07 0.30 -25.77
CA GLY A 25 -20.22 -0.57 -26.95
C GLY A 25 -19.94 0.05 -28.32
N VAL A 26 -18.99 0.98 -28.41
CA VAL A 26 -18.62 1.72 -29.61
C VAL A 26 -17.09 1.69 -29.72
N LYS A 27 -16.58 0.63 -30.38
CA LYS A 27 -15.16 0.25 -30.62
C LYS A 27 -14.45 -0.49 -29.50
N LYS A 28 -13.77 -1.59 -29.90
CA LYS A 28 -12.85 -2.36 -29.05
C LYS A 28 -11.57 -1.54 -28.86
N ASP A 29 -11.55 -0.67 -27.87
CA ASP A 29 -10.31 0.00 -27.47
C ASP A 29 -9.52 -0.95 -26.55
N TYR A 30 -8.32 -1.30 -26.98
CA TYR A 30 -7.40 -2.11 -26.19
C TYR A 30 -6.55 -1.18 -25.32
N ARG A 31 -6.41 -1.51 -24.04
CA ARG A 31 -5.56 -0.76 -23.12
C ARG A 31 -4.49 -1.66 -22.51
N TRP A 32 -3.26 -1.16 -22.46
CA TRP A 32 -2.16 -1.82 -21.78
C TRP A 32 -2.30 -1.59 -20.28
N LYS A 33 -2.54 -2.67 -19.52
CA LYS A 33 -2.56 -2.66 -18.06
C LYS A 33 -1.20 -3.13 -17.54
N GLN A 34 -0.78 -2.56 -16.42
CA GLN A 34 0.44 -2.98 -15.74
C GLN A 34 0.16 -4.23 -14.89
N HIS A 35 1.16 -5.09 -14.77
CA HIS A 35 1.18 -6.08 -13.69
C HIS A 35 1.44 -5.38 -12.36
N THR A 36 0.96 -5.98 -11.27
CA THR A 36 1.30 -5.52 -9.91
C THR A 36 2.83 -5.57 -9.70
N ASP A 37 3.36 -4.81 -8.74
CA ASP A 37 4.82 -4.75 -8.51
C ASP A 37 5.42 -6.12 -8.25
N ILE A 38 4.74 -6.93 -7.44
CA ILE A 38 5.18 -8.29 -7.12
C ILE A 38 5.14 -9.21 -8.34
N GLU A 39 4.10 -9.12 -9.17
CA GLU A 39 4.03 -9.90 -10.41
C GLU A 39 5.11 -9.43 -11.40
N ASN A 40 5.29 -8.13 -11.58
CA ASN A 40 6.34 -7.57 -12.43
C ASN A 40 7.71 -8.10 -12.04
N ARG A 41 7.98 -8.19 -10.74
CA ARG A 41 9.22 -8.77 -10.20
C ARG A 41 9.35 -10.27 -10.50
N MET A 42 8.29 -11.05 -10.26
CA MET A 42 8.29 -12.48 -10.56
C MET A 42 8.53 -12.74 -12.06
N ILE A 43 7.88 -11.96 -12.92
CA ILE A 43 8.00 -12.06 -14.38
C ILE A 43 9.40 -11.70 -14.82
N GLU A 44 9.92 -10.55 -14.38
CA GLU A 44 11.26 -10.09 -14.75
C GLU A 44 12.33 -11.06 -14.25
N HIS A 45 12.19 -11.58 -13.03
CA HIS A 45 13.12 -12.58 -12.51
C HIS A 45 13.13 -13.84 -13.38
N ALA A 46 11.95 -14.41 -13.69
CA ALA A 46 11.87 -15.61 -14.53
C ALA A 46 12.42 -15.38 -15.94
N TYR A 47 12.14 -14.22 -16.53
CA TYR A 47 12.66 -13.82 -17.83
C TYR A 47 14.19 -13.71 -17.83
N GLN A 48 14.77 -13.08 -16.80
CA GLN A 48 16.23 -12.96 -16.66
C GLN A 48 16.94 -14.30 -16.43
N GLN A 49 16.26 -15.28 -15.84
CA GLN A 49 16.78 -16.65 -15.71
C GLN A 49 16.69 -17.47 -17.01
N GLY A 50 16.12 -16.91 -18.08
CA GLY A 50 15.93 -17.62 -19.34
C GLY A 50 14.83 -18.69 -19.28
N ASN A 51 13.90 -18.58 -18.34
CA ASN A 51 12.75 -19.46 -18.29
C ASN A 51 11.85 -19.20 -19.50
N ASP A 52 11.22 -20.26 -20.03
CA ASP A 52 10.25 -20.13 -21.13
C ASP A 52 8.89 -19.62 -20.65
N GLN A 53 8.58 -19.81 -19.37
CA GLN A 53 7.30 -19.44 -18.77
C GLN A 53 7.45 -19.07 -17.30
N VAL A 54 6.45 -18.37 -16.76
CA VAL A 54 6.30 -18.11 -15.33
C VAL A 54 4.85 -18.30 -14.89
N GLU A 55 4.67 -18.99 -13.77
CA GLU A 55 3.36 -19.16 -13.15
C GLU A 55 3.07 -18.05 -12.13
N LEU A 56 1.99 -17.32 -12.35
CA LEU A 56 1.41 -16.38 -11.39
C LEU A 56 0.17 -17.01 -10.72
N ASP A 57 -0.48 -16.31 -9.80
CA ASP A 57 -1.66 -16.82 -9.11
C ASP A 57 -2.84 -17.06 -10.06
N ASP A 58 -3.18 -16.07 -10.88
CA ASP A 58 -4.35 -16.13 -11.77
C ASP A 58 -4.01 -16.48 -13.22
N PHE A 59 -2.73 -16.42 -13.60
CA PHE A 59 -2.27 -16.55 -14.98
C PHE A 59 -0.96 -17.34 -15.09
N THR A 60 -0.66 -17.83 -16.28
CA THR A 60 0.68 -18.26 -16.69
C THR A 60 1.14 -17.38 -17.83
N ILE A 61 2.38 -16.89 -17.79
CA ILE A 61 3.00 -16.15 -18.88
C ILE A 61 3.89 -17.10 -19.66
N ASP A 62 3.71 -17.12 -20.98
CA ASP A 62 4.57 -17.77 -21.96
C ASP A 62 5.40 -16.69 -22.66
N PHE A 63 6.70 -16.69 -22.42
CA PHE A 63 7.63 -15.70 -22.98
C PHE A 63 7.93 -15.95 -24.46
N ARG A 64 7.79 -17.18 -24.95
CA ARG A 64 8.03 -17.50 -26.38
C ARG A 64 6.90 -16.98 -27.26
N SER A 65 5.68 -17.07 -26.74
CA SER A 65 4.48 -16.64 -27.43
C SER A 65 4.07 -15.20 -27.10
N GLU A 66 4.76 -14.56 -26.14
CA GLU A 66 4.45 -13.21 -25.61
C GLU A 66 2.97 -13.06 -25.22
N ILE A 67 2.45 -14.06 -24.51
CA ILE A 67 1.06 -14.06 -24.01
C ILE A 67 1.00 -14.42 -22.53
N GLN A 68 0.00 -13.88 -21.84
CA GLN A 68 -0.51 -14.41 -20.59
C GLN A 68 -1.78 -15.22 -20.84
N ILE A 69 -1.93 -16.34 -20.14
CA ILE A 69 -3.04 -17.29 -20.26
C ILE A 69 -3.74 -17.40 -18.91
N SER A 70 -5.04 -17.15 -18.87
CA SER A 70 -5.85 -17.31 -17.65
C SER A 70 -5.90 -18.75 -17.18
N LYS A 71 -5.63 -18.98 -15.88
CA LYS A 71 -5.75 -20.30 -15.25
C LYS A 71 -7.20 -20.72 -15.06
N ARG A 72 -8.14 -19.77 -15.10
CA ARG A 72 -9.58 -20.03 -14.98
C ARG A 72 -10.20 -20.37 -16.33
N ASN A 73 -9.67 -19.80 -17.42
CA ASN A 73 -10.17 -19.98 -18.77
C ASN A 73 -9.02 -19.92 -19.77
N SER A 74 -8.58 -21.07 -20.29
CA SER A 74 -7.46 -21.14 -21.24
C SER A 74 -7.70 -20.44 -22.58
N GLN A 75 -8.95 -20.09 -22.88
CA GLN A 75 -9.33 -19.29 -24.05
C GLN A 75 -9.11 -17.78 -23.83
N GLU A 76 -8.96 -17.34 -22.57
CA GLU A 76 -8.61 -15.96 -22.23
C GLU A 76 -7.10 -15.80 -22.25
N GLN A 77 -6.61 -15.32 -23.40
CA GLN A 77 -5.22 -15.01 -23.64
C GLN A 77 -5.06 -13.52 -23.95
N TYR A 78 -4.00 -12.93 -23.42
CA TYR A 78 -3.71 -11.52 -23.61
C TYR A 78 -2.24 -11.36 -24.00
N GLU A 79 -2.01 -10.54 -25.03
CA GLU A 79 -0.67 -10.12 -25.44
C GLU A 79 0.03 -9.44 -24.26
N ILE A 80 1.31 -9.77 -24.04
CA ILE A 80 2.16 -9.11 -23.06
C ILE A 80 3.31 -8.39 -23.75
N LYS A 81 3.90 -7.41 -23.06
CA LYS A 81 5.14 -6.77 -23.51
C LYS A 81 6.01 -6.37 -22.34
N ARG A 82 7.32 -6.41 -22.56
CA ARG A 82 8.34 -5.83 -21.69
C ARG A 82 8.65 -4.42 -22.15
N GLN A 83 8.40 -3.43 -21.30
CA GLN A 83 8.72 -2.03 -21.56
C GLN A 83 9.96 -1.62 -20.76
N ILE A 84 10.94 -1.03 -21.44
CA ILE A 84 12.20 -0.53 -20.87
C ILE A 84 12.26 0.97 -21.09
N GLY A 85 12.83 1.72 -20.15
CA GLY A 85 13.09 3.15 -20.34
C GLY A 85 11.80 3.97 -20.28
N LEU A 86 11.11 3.88 -19.14
CA LEU A 86 9.90 4.63 -18.84
C LEU A 86 10.22 6.13 -18.88
N SER A 87 9.77 6.85 -19.91
CA SER A 87 10.04 8.29 -20.03
C SER A 87 8.97 9.15 -19.36
N ASP A 88 7.76 8.63 -19.23
CA ASP A 88 6.62 9.32 -18.62
C ASP A 88 6.62 9.12 -17.10
N ILE A 89 6.34 10.19 -16.35
CA ILE A 89 6.22 10.13 -14.89
C ILE A 89 5.08 9.21 -14.45
N SER A 90 4.00 9.14 -15.24
CA SER A 90 2.86 8.23 -14.97
C SER A 90 3.24 6.75 -15.05
N ASP A 91 4.35 6.42 -15.70
CA ASP A 91 4.90 5.07 -15.73
C ASP A 91 5.86 4.77 -14.55
N ARG A 92 6.30 5.82 -13.85
CA ARG A 92 7.24 5.77 -12.71
C ARG A 92 6.57 6.05 -11.37
N VAL A 93 5.25 6.04 -11.33
CA VAL A 93 4.45 6.23 -10.11
C VAL A 93 3.22 5.33 -10.14
N ARG A 94 2.78 4.88 -8.97
CA ARG A 94 1.55 4.13 -8.77
C ARG A 94 0.47 5.11 -8.39
N VAL A 95 -0.22 5.59 -9.41
CA VAL A 95 -1.28 6.57 -9.24
C VAL A 95 -2.32 6.07 -8.23
N ASP A 96 -2.69 4.78 -8.29
CA ASP A 96 -3.68 4.16 -7.39
C ASP A 96 -3.23 4.07 -5.92
N ARG A 97 -1.91 4.16 -5.63
CA ARG A 97 -1.37 4.10 -4.26
C ARG A 97 -1.84 5.29 -3.42
N PHE A 98 -2.00 6.44 -4.06
CA PHE A 98 -2.40 7.69 -3.42
C PHE A 98 -3.90 7.93 -3.45
N VAL A 99 -4.69 6.90 -3.78
CA VAL A 99 -6.14 6.96 -4.00
C VAL A 99 -6.85 6.14 -2.95
N VAL A 100 -7.98 6.64 -2.43
CA VAL A 100 -8.96 5.81 -1.74
C VAL A 100 -10.11 5.54 -2.71
N GLU A 101 -10.37 4.27 -3.01
CA GLU A 101 -11.68 3.85 -3.52
C GLU A 101 -12.62 3.75 -2.30
N GLU A 102 -13.18 4.88 -1.90
CA GLU A 102 -14.00 4.99 -0.68
C GLU A 102 -15.40 4.37 -0.84
N ALA A 103 -15.76 3.94 -2.05
CA ALA A 103 -17.05 3.35 -2.40
C ALA A 103 -17.38 2.01 -1.70
N GLN A 104 -16.51 1.49 -0.83
CA GLN A 104 -16.72 0.18 -0.18
C GLN A 104 -16.68 0.15 1.35
N CYS A 105 -16.67 1.27 2.10
CA CYS A 105 -16.75 1.13 3.56
C CYS A 105 -17.38 2.29 4.37
N ILE A 106 -18.43 1.88 5.13
CA ILE A 106 -18.98 2.41 6.39
C ILE A 106 -19.87 3.66 6.28
N GLU A 107 -21.06 3.59 6.90
CA GLU A 107 -22.05 4.67 7.05
C GLU A 107 -21.53 5.93 7.80
N LYS A 108 -20.33 5.91 8.40
CA LYS A 108 -19.63 7.10 8.94
C LYS A 108 -18.11 6.93 8.85
N SER A 109 -17.40 8.01 8.48
CA SER A 109 -16.01 7.94 8.03
C SER A 109 -14.94 7.93 9.14
N PHE A 110 -15.30 8.19 10.41
CA PHE A 110 -14.32 8.60 11.44
C PHE A 110 -14.34 7.83 12.78
N TYR A 111 -14.66 6.53 12.81
CA TYR A 111 -14.67 5.73 14.04
C TYR A 111 -13.26 5.29 14.53
N SER A 112 -13.16 4.93 15.82
CA SER A 112 -11.98 4.31 16.46
C SER A 112 -11.94 2.78 16.26
N LEU A 113 -10.77 2.14 16.13
CA LEU A 113 -10.66 0.66 16.04
C LEU A 113 -11.17 -0.04 17.32
N PRO A 114 -11.61 -1.30 17.22
CA PRO A 114 -11.86 -2.16 18.38
C PRO A 114 -10.63 -2.32 19.27
N LYS A 115 -10.86 -2.39 20.58
CA LYS A 115 -9.84 -2.81 21.57
C LYS A 115 -9.24 -4.18 21.25
N SER A 116 -9.95 -5.07 20.57
CA SER A 116 -9.54 -6.46 20.32
C SER A 116 -8.45 -6.59 19.24
N PHE A 117 -8.53 -5.88 18.11
CA PHE A 117 -7.46 -5.84 17.11
C PHE A 117 -6.20 -5.21 17.69
N MET A 118 -6.37 -4.13 18.45
CA MET A 118 -5.29 -3.60 19.29
C MET A 118 -4.76 -4.69 20.22
N ASN A 119 -5.58 -5.50 20.90
CA ASN A 119 -5.06 -6.57 21.79
C ASN A 119 -4.23 -7.64 21.05
N ALA A 120 -4.58 -8.00 19.81
CA ALA A 120 -3.79 -8.94 19.00
C ALA A 120 -2.44 -8.34 18.57
N ILE A 121 -2.40 -7.03 18.31
CA ILE A 121 -1.19 -6.27 17.99
C ILE A 121 -0.34 -6.01 19.25
N LEU A 122 -1.00 -5.59 20.33
CA LEU A 122 -0.45 -5.33 21.68
C LEU A 122 0.17 -6.58 22.27
N PHE A 123 -0.32 -7.78 21.94
CA PHE A 123 0.34 -9.04 22.30
C PHE A 123 1.79 -9.10 21.80
N TYR A 124 2.08 -8.40 20.70
CA TYR A 124 3.40 -8.26 20.11
C TYR A 124 4.03 -6.89 20.38
N GLU A 125 3.52 -6.03 21.27
CA GLU A 125 4.26 -4.82 21.64
C GLU A 125 5.51 -5.17 22.47
N GLY A 126 6.69 -4.66 22.07
CA GLY A 126 7.91 -4.71 22.87
C GLY A 126 8.84 -5.93 22.73
N GLN A 127 8.61 -6.87 21.80
CA GLN A 127 9.49 -8.04 21.59
C GLN A 127 9.94 -8.22 20.12
N VAL A 128 10.78 -7.34 19.59
CA VAL A 128 11.41 -7.58 18.27
C VAL A 128 12.44 -8.70 18.41
N GLY A 129 11.97 -9.95 18.27
CA GLY A 129 12.78 -11.15 18.38
C GLY A 129 12.83 -11.93 17.08
N PRO A 130 13.83 -12.80 16.91
CA PRO A 130 13.92 -13.73 15.79
C PRO A 130 12.64 -14.50 15.45
N GLU A 131 11.91 -14.92 16.49
CA GLU A 131 10.66 -15.67 16.37
C GLU A 131 9.59 -14.87 15.62
N ARG A 132 9.48 -13.57 15.90
CA ARG A 132 8.50 -12.70 15.25
C ARG A 132 8.69 -12.59 13.75
N VAL A 133 9.94 -12.52 13.29
CA VAL A 133 10.24 -12.46 11.86
C VAL A 133 9.81 -13.77 11.19
N LEU A 134 10.12 -14.91 11.81
CA LEU A 134 9.72 -16.22 11.29
C LEU A 134 8.20 -16.40 11.29
N GLU A 135 7.51 -15.94 12.33
CA GLU A 135 6.05 -15.94 12.40
C GLU A 135 5.42 -15.03 11.34
N ALA A 136 5.99 -13.83 11.10
CA ALA A 136 5.54 -12.92 10.05
C ALA A 136 5.67 -13.57 8.66
N ILE A 137 6.82 -14.21 8.38
CA ILE A 137 7.06 -14.96 7.15
C ILE A 137 6.03 -16.08 6.96
N ALA A 138 5.77 -16.87 8.01
CA ALA A 138 4.79 -17.95 7.98
C ALA A 138 3.35 -17.41 7.79
N GLY A 139 3.02 -16.31 8.47
CA GLY A 139 1.75 -15.61 8.38
C GLY A 139 1.45 -15.11 6.98
N ILE A 140 2.41 -14.47 6.32
CA ILE A 140 2.31 -14.01 4.93
C ILE A 140 1.94 -15.17 4.00
N ARG A 141 2.67 -16.30 4.09
CA ARG A 141 2.39 -17.49 3.27
C ARG A 141 0.99 -18.03 3.51
N LYS A 142 0.59 -18.15 4.78
CA LYS A 142 -0.71 -18.72 5.16
C LYS A 142 -1.87 -17.84 4.69
N VAL A 143 -1.78 -16.52 4.88
CA VAL A 143 -2.81 -15.58 4.42
C VAL A 143 -2.87 -15.54 2.91
N GLY A 144 -1.73 -15.50 2.22
CA GLY A 144 -1.69 -15.60 0.76
C GLY A 144 -2.43 -16.82 0.24
N ALA A 145 -2.15 -18.00 0.80
CA ALA A 145 -2.86 -19.21 0.42
C ALA A 145 -4.38 -19.12 0.66
N LEU A 146 -4.82 -18.56 1.79
CA LEU A 146 -6.24 -18.36 2.11
C LEU A 146 -6.94 -17.40 1.14
N LEU A 147 -6.22 -16.45 0.57
CA LEU A 147 -6.72 -15.45 -0.38
C LEU A 147 -6.57 -15.87 -1.85
N GLY A 148 -6.06 -17.08 -2.13
CA GLY A 148 -5.75 -17.51 -3.49
C GLY A 148 -4.58 -16.73 -4.13
N LYS A 149 -3.68 -16.22 -3.30
CA LYS A 149 -2.48 -15.44 -3.67
C LYS A 149 -1.18 -16.14 -3.23
N ALA A 150 -1.15 -17.47 -3.40
CA ALA A 150 -0.08 -18.32 -2.91
C ALA A 150 1.29 -18.00 -3.55
N LYS A 151 1.34 -17.76 -4.86
CA LYS A 151 2.58 -17.45 -5.59
C LYS A 151 3.15 -16.09 -5.18
N GLN A 152 2.29 -15.06 -5.09
CA GLN A 152 2.73 -13.76 -4.56
C GLN A 152 3.25 -13.90 -3.12
N ALA A 153 2.56 -14.66 -2.27
CA ALA A 153 2.95 -14.83 -0.88
C ALA A 153 4.24 -15.63 -0.69
N GLU A 154 4.47 -16.66 -1.49
CA GLU A 154 5.74 -17.37 -1.54
C GLU A 154 6.87 -16.43 -1.93
N CYS A 155 6.68 -15.60 -2.97
CA CYS A 155 7.68 -14.62 -3.39
C CYS A 155 8.02 -13.64 -2.27
N LEU A 156 7.02 -12.98 -1.67
CA LEU A 156 7.22 -12.03 -0.57
C LEU A 156 7.88 -12.68 0.65
N ALA A 157 7.44 -13.88 1.02
CA ALA A 157 7.96 -14.60 2.19
C ALA A 157 9.39 -15.10 1.97
N ASN A 158 9.74 -15.51 0.74
CA ASN A 158 11.11 -15.89 0.39
C ASN A 158 12.03 -14.68 0.41
N ASP A 159 11.61 -13.54 -0.14
CA ASP A 159 12.39 -12.29 -0.07
C ASP A 159 12.67 -11.86 1.37
N PHE A 160 11.64 -11.96 2.22
CA PHE A 160 11.78 -11.62 3.62
C PHE A 160 12.71 -12.59 4.35
N GLN A 161 12.57 -13.89 4.09
CA GLN A 161 13.41 -14.93 4.66
C GLN A 161 14.87 -14.83 4.22
N GLU A 162 15.11 -14.52 2.94
CA GLU A 162 16.46 -14.30 2.41
C GLU A 162 17.12 -13.09 3.06
N THR A 163 16.41 -11.96 3.10
CA THR A 163 16.89 -10.74 3.79
C THR A 163 17.25 -11.06 5.24
N TYR A 164 16.36 -11.75 5.94
CA TYR A 164 16.56 -12.12 7.33
C TYR A 164 17.79 -13.03 7.53
N GLY A 165 18.01 -13.98 6.62
CA GLY A 165 19.19 -14.85 6.65
C GLY A 165 20.49 -14.10 6.38
N ILE A 166 20.50 -13.14 5.44
CA ILE A 166 21.68 -12.34 5.09
C ILE A 166 22.03 -11.34 6.19
N TYR A 167 21.02 -10.68 6.76
CA TYR A 167 21.18 -9.57 7.70
C TYR A 167 20.83 -9.97 9.14
N TRP A 168 21.03 -11.23 9.51
CA TRP A 168 20.75 -11.71 10.86
C TRP A 168 21.41 -10.81 11.93
N GLY A 169 20.60 -10.31 12.87
CA GLY A 169 21.05 -9.42 13.95
C GLY A 169 21.22 -7.95 13.53
N ARG A 170 20.93 -7.59 12.28
CA ARG A 170 20.88 -6.19 11.83
C ARG A 170 19.43 -5.77 11.62
N GLU A 171 18.87 -5.17 12.67
CA GLU A 171 17.43 -4.86 12.73
C GLU A 171 16.99 -3.88 11.64
N ASP A 172 17.79 -2.87 11.32
CA ASP A 172 17.38 -1.82 10.39
C ASP A 172 17.15 -2.38 8.97
N GLU A 173 17.98 -3.30 8.49
CA GLU A 173 17.77 -3.95 7.19
C GLU A 173 16.52 -4.84 7.16
N ILE A 174 16.20 -5.48 8.29
CA ILE A 174 14.98 -6.29 8.44
C ILE A 174 13.75 -5.37 8.40
N MET A 175 13.79 -4.24 9.11
CA MET A 175 12.70 -3.25 9.13
C MET A 175 12.52 -2.57 7.77
N ASP A 176 13.61 -2.31 7.06
CA ASP A 176 13.57 -1.77 5.70
C ASP A 176 12.88 -2.72 4.74
N GLN A 177 13.15 -4.02 4.88
CA GLN A 177 12.48 -5.02 4.08
C GLN A 177 10.99 -5.11 4.41
N VAL A 178 10.59 -4.99 5.67
CA VAL A 178 9.18 -4.93 6.05
C VAL A 178 8.46 -3.76 5.36
N ILE A 179 9.08 -2.59 5.31
CA ILE A 179 8.54 -1.42 4.59
C ILE A 179 8.51 -1.67 3.07
N ARG A 180 9.56 -2.25 2.48
CA ARG A 180 9.59 -2.61 1.05
C ARG A 180 8.43 -3.53 0.69
N LEU A 181 8.18 -4.55 1.52
CA LEU A 181 7.06 -5.48 1.32
C LEU A 181 5.70 -4.77 1.41
N TYR A 182 5.53 -3.83 2.35
CA TYR A 182 4.28 -3.06 2.49
C TYR A 182 4.07 -2.02 1.38
N THR A 183 5.15 -1.42 0.88
CA THR A 183 5.05 -0.38 -0.14
C THR A 183 4.75 -0.95 -1.50
N MET A 184 5.23 -2.16 -1.86
CA MET A 184 4.93 -2.81 -3.14
C MET A 184 3.43 -3.00 -3.39
N ASP A 185 3.00 -2.83 -4.65
CA ASP A 185 1.69 -3.26 -5.11
C ASP A 185 1.59 -4.80 -5.09
N ASN A 186 0.97 -5.34 -4.03
CA ASN A 186 0.77 -6.77 -3.79
C ASN A 186 -0.49 -7.05 -2.95
N PHE A 187 -0.83 -8.32 -2.74
CA PHE A 187 -1.98 -8.68 -1.92
C PHE A 187 -1.85 -8.27 -0.44
N LEU A 188 -0.64 -8.25 0.13
CA LEU A 188 -0.40 -8.08 1.56
C LEU A 188 -0.80 -6.67 2.01
N TYR A 189 -0.32 -5.62 1.33
CA TYR A 189 -0.71 -4.25 1.70
C TYR A 189 -2.20 -3.98 1.43
N LYS A 190 -2.75 -4.50 0.31
CA LYS A 190 -4.18 -4.37 -0.03
C LYS A 190 -5.02 -4.99 1.07
N PHE A 191 -4.65 -6.20 1.48
CA PHE A 191 -5.36 -6.94 2.50
C PHE A 191 -5.21 -6.30 3.88
N ILE A 192 -4.03 -5.85 4.29
CA ILE A 192 -3.84 -5.15 5.58
C ILE A 192 -4.72 -3.90 5.64
N ASN A 193 -4.72 -3.08 4.60
CA ASN A 193 -5.53 -1.86 4.56
C ASN A 193 -7.03 -2.14 4.47
N TYR A 194 -7.45 -3.13 3.68
CA TYR A 194 -8.83 -3.61 3.65
C TYR A 194 -9.26 -4.10 5.04
N PHE A 195 -8.48 -4.99 5.63
CA PHE A 195 -8.76 -5.63 6.91
C PHE A 195 -8.94 -4.59 8.02
N MET A 196 -8.06 -3.59 8.11
CA MET A 196 -8.21 -2.51 9.10
C MET A 196 -9.46 -1.66 8.91
N ARG A 197 -9.98 -1.54 7.68
CA ARG A 197 -11.22 -0.79 7.41
C ARG A 197 -12.46 -1.63 7.68
N THR A 198 -12.41 -2.93 7.41
CA THR A 198 -13.62 -3.77 7.36
C THR A 198 -13.79 -4.70 8.56
N ALA A 199 -12.72 -5.05 9.27
CA ALA A 199 -12.80 -5.93 10.43
C ALA A 199 -13.77 -5.30 11.44
N ASP A 200 -14.76 -6.07 11.91
CA ASP A 200 -15.92 -5.52 12.64
C ASP A 200 -15.48 -4.55 13.76
N ILE A 201 -15.61 -3.26 13.45
CA ILE A 201 -15.13 -2.14 14.27
C ILE A 201 -16.05 -1.92 15.47
N THR A 202 -17.28 -2.44 15.38
CA THR A 202 -18.42 -1.96 16.16
C THR A 202 -18.64 -2.68 17.48
N THR A 203 -18.14 -3.90 17.68
CA THR A 203 -18.49 -4.69 18.88
C THR A 203 -17.37 -4.87 19.89
N GLY A 204 -16.11 -4.49 19.58
CA GLY A 204 -15.00 -4.65 20.53
C GLY A 204 -14.62 -6.11 20.81
N ALA A 205 -15.32 -7.06 20.21
CA ALA A 205 -15.08 -8.48 20.26
C ALA A 205 -14.80 -8.93 18.82
N PHE A 206 -13.73 -9.70 18.62
CA PHE A 206 -13.61 -10.51 17.41
C PHE A 206 -14.69 -11.61 17.48
N GLU A 207 -15.96 -11.24 17.32
CA GLU A 207 -17.06 -12.23 17.31
C GLU A 207 -16.94 -13.12 16.07
N ASN A 208 -16.30 -12.62 15.00
CA ASN A 208 -15.97 -13.41 13.84
C ASN A 208 -14.59 -14.09 13.98
N GLU A 209 -14.59 -15.42 14.04
CA GLU A 209 -13.38 -16.26 14.06
C GLU A 209 -12.42 -15.97 12.90
N ARG A 210 -12.95 -15.53 11.76
CA ARG A 210 -12.16 -15.14 10.58
C ARG A 210 -11.21 -13.99 10.90
N ASP A 211 -11.69 -12.95 11.56
CA ASP A 211 -10.89 -11.75 11.85
C ASP A 211 -9.85 -12.04 12.93
N LYS A 212 -10.21 -12.86 13.92
CA LYS A 212 -9.25 -13.37 14.92
C LYS A 212 -8.11 -14.14 14.25
N MET A 213 -8.43 -15.04 13.31
CA MET A 213 -7.44 -15.81 12.58
C MET A 213 -6.49 -14.90 11.78
N TYR A 214 -7.01 -13.94 11.01
CA TYR A 214 -6.16 -13.03 10.24
C TYR A 214 -5.33 -12.11 11.12
N GLY A 215 -5.89 -11.60 12.22
CA GLY A 215 -5.16 -10.83 13.22
C GLY A 215 -4.02 -11.62 13.86
N GLN A 216 -4.23 -12.90 14.15
CA GLN A 216 -3.17 -13.79 14.67
C GLN A 216 -2.09 -14.07 13.62
N LEU A 217 -2.48 -14.32 12.37
CA LEU A 217 -1.53 -14.63 11.30
C LEU A 217 -0.69 -13.42 10.88
N LEU A 218 -1.27 -12.22 10.82
CA LEU A 218 -0.57 -11.01 10.37
C LEU A 218 -0.07 -10.11 11.51
N GLY A 219 -0.48 -10.36 12.75
CA GLY A 219 -0.03 -9.60 13.92
C GLY A 219 1.50 -9.45 14.00
N PRO A 220 2.29 -10.51 13.82
CA PRO A 220 3.76 -10.42 13.81
C PRO A 220 4.30 -9.47 12.73
N TYR A 221 3.81 -9.58 11.48
CA TYR A 221 4.24 -8.70 10.38
C TYR A 221 3.83 -7.25 10.64
N TYR A 222 2.59 -7.05 11.08
CA TYR A 222 2.04 -5.74 11.36
C TYR A 222 2.80 -5.04 12.49
N SER A 223 3.14 -5.76 13.55
CA SER A 223 3.94 -5.22 14.65
C SER A 223 5.33 -4.79 14.18
N LEU A 224 5.99 -5.59 13.33
CA LEU A 224 7.26 -5.19 12.70
C LEU A 224 7.08 -3.94 11.83
N LEU A 225 5.98 -3.83 11.08
CA LEU A 225 5.69 -2.69 10.22
C LEU A 225 5.50 -1.39 11.03
N GLN A 226 4.77 -1.44 12.13
CA GLN A 226 4.60 -0.31 13.03
C GLN A 226 5.92 0.17 13.61
N GLU A 227 6.74 -0.75 14.12
CA GLU A 227 8.08 -0.46 14.63
C GLU A 227 8.96 0.17 13.54
N SER A 228 8.91 -0.39 12.32
CA SER A 228 9.65 0.12 11.17
C SER A 228 9.28 1.57 10.84
N PHE A 229 8.00 1.90 10.89
CA PHE A 229 7.53 3.28 10.67
C PHE A 229 7.89 4.21 11.83
N HIS A 230 7.83 3.73 13.07
CA HIS A 230 8.22 4.51 14.25
C HIS A 230 9.68 4.97 14.17
N ARG A 231 10.58 4.11 13.68
CA ARG A 231 12.01 4.44 13.49
C ARG A 231 12.28 5.42 12.34
N ARG A 232 11.29 5.71 11.48
CA ARG A 232 11.46 6.49 10.24
C ARG A 232 10.59 7.75 10.20
N ARG A 233 10.29 8.30 11.38
CA ARG A 233 9.47 9.51 11.51
C ARG A 233 10.10 10.71 10.81
N SER A 234 9.26 11.56 10.21
CA SER A 234 9.71 12.82 9.62
C SER A 234 10.06 13.83 10.71
N GLU A 235 11.27 14.39 10.68
CA GLU A 235 11.75 15.37 11.65
C GLU A 235 11.59 16.83 11.20
N VAL A 236 10.79 17.07 10.16
CA VAL A 236 10.60 18.39 9.54
C VAL A 236 9.13 18.72 9.37
N ASP A 237 8.82 20.03 9.43
CA ASP A 237 7.52 20.55 9.01
C ASP A 237 7.34 20.20 7.54
N ILE A 238 6.22 19.55 7.21
CA ILE A 238 5.99 19.08 5.85
C ILE A 238 4.52 19.21 5.44
N LEU A 239 4.32 19.61 4.19
CA LEU A 239 3.02 19.62 3.54
C LEU A 239 2.95 18.42 2.59
N LEU A 240 1.94 17.58 2.81
CA LEU A 240 1.75 16.33 2.09
C LEU A 240 0.45 16.39 1.28
N TYR A 241 0.40 15.59 0.22
CA TYR A 241 -0.70 15.58 -0.74
C TYR A 241 -1.21 14.16 -0.95
N ARG A 242 -2.53 14.01 -0.98
CA ARG A 242 -3.20 12.73 -1.29
C ARG A 242 -4.44 13.04 -2.11
N SER A 243 -4.70 12.28 -3.17
CA SER A 243 -5.93 12.43 -3.95
C SER A 243 -6.96 11.40 -3.53
N ALA A 244 -8.24 11.68 -3.76
CA ALA A 244 -9.29 10.70 -3.54
C ALA A 244 -10.46 10.96 -4.47
N ASN A 245 -11.32 9.95 -4.57
CA ASN A 245 -12.63 10.10 -5.18
C ASN A 245 -13.69 9.89 -4.10
N LEU A 246 -14.15 11.00 -3.52
CA LEU A 246 -15.12 11.02 -2.44
C LEU A 246 -16.54 11.12 -3.01
N THR A 247 -17.55 10.62 -2.29
CA THR A 247 -18.95 10.95 -2.61
C THR A 247 -19.28 12.35 -2.14
N ASP A 248 -20.37 12.94 -2.67
CA ASP A 248 -20.85 14.24 -2.20
C ASP A 248 -21.17 14.21 -0.69
N ASP A 249 -21.71 13.10 -0.18
CA ASP A 249 -21.99 12.90 1.25
C ASP A 249 -20.71 12.89 2.09
N MET A 250 -19.64 12.23 1.63
CA MET A 250 -18.34 12.23 2.30
C MET A 250 -17.73 13.64 2.32
N ILE A 251 -17.81 14.37 1.20
CA ILE A 251 -17.35 15.77 1.13
C ILE A 251 -18.13 16.65 2.11
N GLU A 252 -19.44 16.43 2.22
CA GLU A 252 -20.28 17.15 3.17
C GLU A 252 -19.94 16.79 4.62
N GLU A 253 -19.61 15.53 4.91
CA GLU A 253 -19.09 15.11 6.22
C GLU A 253 -17.83 15.91 6.57
N TYR A 254 -16.84 15.99 5.67
CA TYR A 254 -15.64 16.81 5.93
C TYR A 254 -15.96 18.29 6.18
N LYS A 255 -16.97 18.87 5.51
CA LYS A 255 -17.38 20.26 5.79
C LYS A 255 -17.99 20.42 7.18
N GLN A 256 -18.77 19.44 7.64
CA GLN A 256 -19.37 19.45 8.98
C GLN A 256 -18.33 19.33 10.09
N TYR A 257 -17.21 18.66 9.83
CA TYR A 257 -16.10 18.51 10.78
C TYR A 257 -15.05 19.63 10.69
N VAL A 258 -15.30 20.74 9.99
CA VAL A 258 -14.37 21.88 9.99
C VAL A 258 -14.21 22.44 11.41
N GLY A 259 -12.96 22.45 11.89
CA GLY A 259 -12.59 22.80 13.26
C GLY A 259 -12.51 21.61 14.20
N GLU A 260 -13.07 20.47 13.80
CA GLU A 260 -13.11 19.22 14.57
C GLU A 260 -12.03 18.25 14.11
N ASP A 261 -11.78 17.26 14.96
CA ASP A 261 -10.84 16.19 14.69
C ASP A 261 -11.52 14.94 14.12
N ILE A 262 -10.86 14.33 13.15
CA ILE A 262 -11.25 13.11 12.47
C ILE A 262 -10.13 12.07 12.59
N THR A 263 -10.43 10.81 12.25
CA THR A 263 -9.47 9.71 12.32
C THR A 263 -9.43 8.95 11.01
N TRP A 264 -8.24 8.68 10.49
CA TRP A 264 -8.06 7.68 9.44
C TRP A 264 -7.66 6.35 10.07
N ILE A 265 -8.48 5.34 9.85
CA ILE A 265 -8.38 4.05 10.55
C ILE A 265 -7.22 3.20 10.01
N SER A 266 -7.04 3.15 8.69
CA SER A 266 -5.96 2.42 8.04
C SER A 266 -4.69 3.25 7.92
N PHE A 267 -3.57 2.61 7.61
CA PHE A 267 -2.42 3.31 7.03
C PHE A 267 -2.87 4.09 5.78
N SER A 268 -2.29 5.26 5.60
CA SER A 268 -2.63 6.15 4.48
C SER A 268 -1.38 6.70 3.85
N SER A 269 -1.19 6.45 2.55
CA SER A 269 -0.06 6.99 1.79
C SER A 269 -0.32 8.43 1.35
N SER A 270 0.71 9.24 1.32
CA SER A 270 0.68 10.60 0.79
C SER A 270 2.00 10.88 0.08
N SER A 271 2.05 11.93 -0.72
CA SER A 271 3.25 12.34 -1.44
C SER A 271 3.69 13.72 -0.97
N LYS A 272 5.01 13.94 -0.86
CA LYS A 272 5.57 15.29 -0.72
C LYS A 272 5.42 16.10 -2.01
N ASN A 273 5.23 15.43 -3.14
CA ASN A 273 5.10 16.03 -4.45
C ASN A 273 3.62 16.18 -4.86
N LYS A 274 3.12 17.42 -4.85
CA LYS A 274 1.75 17.75 -5.28
C LYS A 274 1.44 17.25 -6.70
N ALA A 275 2.41 17.30 -7.61
CA ALA A 275 2.19 16.90 -8.99
C ALA A 275 1.90 15.39 -9.09
N VAL A 276 2.56 14.56 -8.26
CA VAL A 276 2.30 13.11 -8.19
C VAL A 276 0.87 12.83 -7.72
N ALA A 277 0.42 13.49 -6.65
CA ALA A 277 -0.95 13.34 -6.18
C ALA A 277 -1.98 13.76 -7.26
N LEU A 278 -1.67 14.80 -8.04
CA LEU A 278 -2.54 15.30 -9.11
C LEU A 278 -2.57 14.44 -10.38
N LEU A 279 -1.69 13.46 -10.54
CA LEU A 279 -1.76 12.51 -11.66
C LEU A 279 -3.04 11.66 -11.61
N TYR A 280 -3.66 11.53 -10.43
CA TYR A 280 -4.94 10.86 -10.29
C TYR A 280 -6.12 11.78 -10.63
N ASP A 281 -7.05 11.25 -11.43
CA ASP A 281 -8.29 11.93 -11.84
C ASP A 281 -9.42 11.84 -10.78
N GLY A 282 -9.08 12.00 -9.51
CA GLY A 282 -10.05 12.03 -8.41
C GLY A 282 -10.77 13.37 -8.29
N ASN A 283 -11.91 13.43 -7.60
CA ASN A 283 -12.61 14.69 -7.37
C ASN A 283 -12.10 15.49 -6.16
N THR A 284 -11.14 14.97 -5.39
CA THR A 284 -10.64 15.58 -4.16
C THR A 284 -9.12 15.53 -4.05
N LEU A 285 -8.52 16.59 -3.48
CA LEU A 285 -7.12 16.67 -3.06
C LEU A 285 -7.04 17.04 -1.57
N PHE A 286 -6.46 16.17 -0.76
CA PHE A 286 -6.07 16.47 0.61
C PHE A 286 -4.74 17.23 0.62
N GLN A 287 -4.69 18.31 1.40
CA GLN A 287 -3.46 19.03 1.76
C GLN A 287 -3.24 18.87 3.25
N ILE A 288 -2.23 18.10 3.63
CA ILE A 288 -2.03 17.62 4.99
C ILE A 288 -0.77 18.26 5.56
N TYR A 289 -0.95 19.19 6.49
CA TYR A 289 0.16 19.79 7.21
C TYR A 289 0.57 18.91 8.39
N VAL A 290 1.85 18.55 8.42
CA VAL A 290 2.48 17.78 9.49
C VAL A 290 3.54 18.69 10.13
N PRO A 291 3.30 19.22 11.34
CA PRO A 291 4.30 20.00 12.03
C PRO A 291 5.44 19.11 12.50
N LYS A 292 6.63 19.68 12.64
CA LYS A 292 7.78 19.05 13.27
C LYS A 292 7.47 18.75 14.72
N GLN A 293 7.18 17.49 15.02
CA GLN A 293 7.00 17.00 16.39
C GLN A 293 7.64 15.61 16.52
N PRO A 294 8.22 15.26 17.67
CA PRO A 294 8.86 13.96 17.87
C PRO A 294 7.89 12.77 17.74
N ASP A 295 6.59 13.03 17.93
CA ASP A 295 5.55 12.01 18.00
C ASP A 295 4.59 11.97 16.81
N THR A 296 4.95 12.59 15.67
CA THR A 296 4.13 12.46 14.48
C THR A 296 4.13 11.02 13.96
N ARG A 297 2.93 10.49 13.72
CA ARG A 297 2.71 9.13 13.24
C ARG A 297 2.80 9.05 11.71
N ASN A 298 3.90 9.50 11.14
CA ASN A 298 4.15 9.45 9.71
C ASN A 298 5.59 9.04 9.41
N ALA A 299 5.80 8.15 8.44
CA ALA A 299 7.10 7.66 8.04
C ALA A 299 7.43 8.06 6.59
N ASP A 300 8.60 8.64 6.37
CA ASP A 300 9.11 8.86 5.01
C ASP A 300 9.69 7.55 4.48
N VAL A 301 9.02 6.97 3.48
CA VAL A 301 9.38 5.68 2.89
C VAL A 301 9.90 5.82 1.47
N SER A 302 10.12 7.05 0.99
CA SER A 302 10.52 7.33 -0.38
C SER A 302 11.80 6.60 -0.80
N SER A 303 12.80 6.52 0.08
CA SER A 303 14.07 5.81 -0.17
C SER A 303 13.95 4.28 -0.17
N LEU A 304 12.87 3.75 0.38
CA LEU A 304 12.61 2.31 0.47
C LEU A 304 11.61 1.82 -0.56
N SER A 305 10.73 2.70 -1.06
CA SER A 305 9.79 2.39 -2.12
C SER A 305 10.54 2.01 -3.41
N GLN A 306 9.93 1.12 -4.20
CA GLN A 306 10.36 0.87 -5.59
C GLN A 306 10.16 2.11 -6.49
N PHE A 307 9.40 3.10 -6.01
CA PHE A 307 9.02 4.32 -6.71
C PHE A 307 9.44 5.54 -5.90
N PRO A 308 10.75 5.82 -5.79
CA PRO A 308 11.25 6.93 -4.98
C PRO A 308 10.74 8.30 -5.46
N GLU A 309 10.43 8.45 -6.75
CA GLU A 309 9.86 9.66 -7.35
C GLU A 309 8.46 9.99 -6.85
N GLU A 310 7.75 9.02 -6.25
CA GLU A 310 6.49 9.27 -5.58
C GLU A 310 6.66 10.13 -4.32
N GLU A 311 7.86 10.16 -3.75
CA GLU A 311 8.14 10.85 -2.50
C GLU A 311 7.15 10.44 -1.39
N GLU A 312 6.87 9.13 -1.29
CA GLU A 312 5.83 8.57 -0.43
C GLU A 312 6.14 8.79 1.06
N VAL A 313 5.15 9.32 1.78
CA VAL A 313 5.08 9.40 3.24
C VAL A 313 3.82 8.67 3.69
N VAL A 314 3.99 7.69 4.57
CA VAL A 314 2.89 6.85 5.07
C VAL A 314 2.50 7.33 6.46
N PHE A 315 1.22 7.66 6.64
CA PHE A 315 0.62 7.84 7.96
C PHE A 315 0.32 6.47 8.57
N ASP A 316 0.62 6.34 9.86
CA ASP A 316 0.26 5.18 10.65
C ASP A 316 -1.27 4.99 10.70
N HIS A 317 -1.71 3.79 11.07
CA HIS A 317 -3.09 3.55 11.42
C HIS A 317 -3.55 4.49 12.57
N GLN A 318 -4.85 4.79 12.61
CA GLN A 318 -5.45 5.71 13.59
C GLN A 318 -4.79 7.08 13.68
N THR A 319 -4.34 7.61 12.54
CA THR A 319 -3.82 8.98 12.53
C THR A 319 -4.98 9.96 12.66
N PHE A 320 -4.86 10.89 13.60
CA PHE A 320 -5.85 11.93 13.83
C PHE A 320 -5.49 13.20 13.04
N PHE A 321 -6.53 13.85 12.53
CA PHE A 321 -6.38 15.10 11.79
C PHE A 321 -7.45 16.09 12.22
N THR A 322 -7.11 17.37 12.39
CA THR A 322 -8.13 18.44 12.42
C THR A 322 -8.46 18.85 10.99
N VAL A 323 -9.75 18.89 10.64
CA VAL A 323 -10.17 19.49 9.37
C VAL A 323 -10.13 21.00 9.50
N LYS A 324 -9.24 21.67 8.77
CA LYS A 324 -9.08 23.13 8.84
C LYS A 324 -10.03 23.86 7.91
N LYS A 325 -10.22 23.31 6.71
CA LYS A 325 -10.99 23.97 5.65
C LYS A 325 -11.35 22.97 4.57
N VAL A 326 -12.49 23.18 3.93
CA VAL A 326 -12.89 22.48 2.71
C VAL A 326 -13.28 23.53 1.67
N ASP A 327 -12.56 23.55 0.56
CA ASP A 327 -12.79 24.46 -0.56
C ASP A 327 -13.08 23.69 -1.85
N TYR A 328 -13.49 24.41 -2.90
CA TYR A 328 -13.51 23.89 -4.27
C TYR A 328 -12.61 24.74 -5.16
N ASP A 329 -11.59 24.11 -5.74
CA ASP A 329 -10.69 24.75 -6.71
C ASP A 329 -11.29 24.62 -8.12
N GLN A 330 -11.73 25.74 -8.69
CA GLN A 330 -12.35 25.79 -10.02
C GLN A 330 -11.37 25.41 -11.15
N THR A 331 -10.07 25.65 -10.95
CA THR A 331 -9.03 25.37 -11.95
C THR A 331 -8.71 23.89 -11.98
N LEU A 332 -8.52 23.29 -10.80
CA LEU A 332 -8.28 21.85 -10.65
C LEU A 332 -9.55 21.03 -10.79
N ARG A 333 -10.73 21.66 -10.66
CA ARG A 333 -12.06 21.04 -10.59
C ARG A 333 -12.15 19.98 -9.50
N LYS A 334 -11.51 20.24 -8.36
CA LYS A 334 -11.42 19.33 -7.21
C LYS A 334 -11.81 20.03 -5.91
N HIS A 335 -12.37 19.27 -4.98
CA HIS A 335 -12.46 19.70 -3.58
C HIS A 335 -11.07 19.69 -2.94
N ILE A 336 -10.71 20.74 -2.21
CA ILE A 336 -9.45 20.83 -1.47
C ILE A 336 -9.77 20.71 0.01
N ILE A 337 -9.32 19.63 0.64
CA ILE A 337 -9.52 19.38 2.07
C ILE A 337 -8.20 19.62 2.79
N HIS A 338 -8.17 20.65 3.63
CA HIS A 338 -7.00 21.03 4.41
C HIS A 338 -7.04 20.33 5.77
N LEU A 339 -6.04 19.50 6.04
CA LEU A 339 -5.89 18.74 7.27
C LEU A 339 -4.62 19.17 8.00
N ASN A 340 -4.67 19.21 9.33
CA ASN A 340 -3.46 19.21 10.15
C ASN A 340 -3.44 17.93 10.97
N ILE A 341 -2.31 17.22 10.99
CA ILE A 341 -2.16 16.09 11.93
C ILE A 341 -2.27 16.60 13.38
N THR A 342 -2.92 15.83 14.23
CA THR A 342 -3.01 16.11 15.66
C THR A 342 -2.19 15.12 16.48
N ASP A 343 -1.55 15.62 17.54
CA ASP A 343 -0.72 14.81 18.43
C ASP A 343 -1.59 13.82 19.23
N TYR A 344 -1.19 12.55 19.21
CA TYR A 344 -1.78 11.48 20.01
C TYR A 344 -1.58 11.74 21.51
N GLY A 345 -0.43 12.31 21.91
CA GLY A 345 -0.05 12.58 23.30
C GLY A 345 -0.89 13.66 23.97
N ALA A 346 -1.38 14.65 23.22
CA ALA A 346 -2.22 15.72 23.75
C ALA A 346 -3.61 15.24 24.24
N ARG A 347 -4.11 14.11 23.72
CA ARG A 347 -5.45 13.58 24.00
C ARG A 347 -5.53 12.71 25.25
N TYR A 348 -4.44 12.04 25.63
CA TYR A 348 -4.38 11.20 26.85
C TYR A 348 -3.84 11.93 28.09
N ARG A 349 -3.52 13.23 27.97
CA ARG A 349 -3.08 14.10 29.07
C ARG A 349 -4.18 15.01 29.64
N LYS A 350 -5.43 14.86 29.21
CA LYS A 350 -6.58 15.62 29.74
C LYS A 350 -7.47 14.76 30.62
#